data_AF-I5CAM4-F1
#
_entry.id   AF-I5CAM4-F1
#
_cell.length_a   1.000
_cell.length_b   1.000
_cell.length_c   1.000
_cell.angle_alpha   90.00
_cell.angle_beta   90.00
_cell.angle_gamma   90.00
#
_symmetry.space_group_name_H-M   'P 1'
#
loop_
_entity.id
_entity.type
_entity.pdbx_description
1 polymer ?
#
loop_
_entity_poly.entity_id
_entity_poly.type
_entity_poly.pdbx_seq_one_letter_code
_entity_poly.pdbx_strand_id
1 'polypeptide(L)'
;MGALFHPYKNLIRTLNPCISMEKKKGRVVVGLSGGVDSSVSAYLLQEAGYEVIGMFMKNWHDESVTISNECPWMEDSTDAMLVAEKLGIPFQAIDLSEEYRERIVNYMFREYEAGRTPNPDVLCNREIKFDIFLKAAEKLQADFVATGHYCQKDSISVAGREVHRLLAGADPNKDQSYFLCQLNQEQLSKALFPIGHLQKSQVRDIARAQGLATAEKKDSQGLCFIGKVRLPDFLQQQLKPKEGPIYRLEPEDPVFAGKAHRPEELCADISTARLDEICLPRALGAAHRTLMGQHRGAHYFTIGQRKGLHVGGTGKPLFVIGTDTRENHIYTGLGEDHPGLLGYGLFVPEADVHWVREDLRLPVGGYAQYAARIRYRQALSPAHLFMRDKGLYVLFEQPQKGIASGQFVAWYQDGETIGSGTIF
;
A
#
# COMPACT_ATOMS: atom_id res chain seq x y z
N MET A 1 44.12 30.54 -0.56
CA MET A 1 43.29 30.13 0.60
C MET A 1 41.85 30.10 0.12
N GLY A 2 41.09 29.02 0.05
CA GLY A 2 41.32 27.61 0.34
C GLY A 2 40.33 26.80 -0.51
N ALA A 3 40.80 25.66 -1.03
CA ALA A 3 39.96 24.71 -1.75
C ALA A 3 39.17 23.86 -0.75
N LEU A 4 37.85 23.85 -0.87
CA LEU A 4 36.98 22.88 -0.16
C LEU A 4 36.80 21.66 -1.05
N PHE A 5 37.47 20.58 -0.64
CA PHE A 5 37.38 19.23 -1.20
C PHE A 5 35.95 18.67 -1.06
N HIS A 6 35.39 18.15 -2.16
CA HIS A 6 34.16 17.36 -2.20
C HIS A 6 34.51 15.86 -2.11
N PRO A 7 33.92 15.05 -1.21
CA PRO A 7 34.43 13.72 -0.90
C PRO A 7 33.99 12.57 -1.82
N TYR A 8 33.30 12.80 -2.95
CA TYR A 8 32.73 11.69 -3.75
C TYR A 8 33.27 11.55 -5.19
N LYS A 9 34.39 12.20 -5.53
CA LYS A 9 34.87 12.24 -6.93
C LYS A 9 35.99 11.28 -7.33
N ASN A 10 36.51 10.43 -6.44
CA ASN A 10 37.64 9.57 -6.79
C ASN A 10 37.48 8.13 -6.28
N LEU A 11 36.81 7.31 -7.07
CA LEU A 11 37.23 5.94 -7.28
C LEU A 11 36.95 5.62 -8.75
N ILE A 12 37.94 5.02 -9.43
CA ILE A 12 37.98 4.73 -10.88
C ILE A 12 38.41 5.93 -11.73
N ARG A 13 39.73 6.11 -11.84
CA ARG A 13 40.38 6.54 -13.09
C ARG A 13 41.85 6.18 -13.06
N THR A 14 42.19 5.07 -13.72
CA THR A 14 43.51 4.90 -14.32
C THR A 14 43.43 3.89 -15.47
N LEU A 15 43.84 4.37 -16.65
CA LEU A 15 44.30 3.64 -17.85
C LEU A 15 43.27 3.03 -18.84
N ASN A 16 42.93 3.78 -19.90
CA ASN A 16 43.29 3.50 -21.32
C ASN A 16 42.39 4.29 -22.31
N PRO A 17 42.94 4.86 -23.41
CA PRO A 17 42.17 5.48 -24.47
C PRO A 17 41.79 4.43 -25.52
N CYS A 18 40.71 3.71 -25.29
CA CYS A 18 40.01 3.00 -26.34
C CYS A 18 38.52 3.18 -26.06
N ILE A 19 37.81 3.78 -27.02
CA ILE A 19 36.36 4.02 -26.96
C ILE A 19 35.69 2.65 -26.88
N SER A 20 35.49 2.17 -25.66
CA SER A 20 34.56 1.11 -25.34
C SER A 20 33.20 1.78 -25.34
N MET A 21 32.40 1.57 -26.38
CA MET A 21 30.96 1.77 -26.27
C MET A 21 30.50 0.81 -25.18
N GLU A 22 30.37 1.30 -23.94
CA GLU A 22 29.80 0.54 -22.84
C GLU A 22 28.43 0.03 -23.32
N LYS A 23 28.25 -1.29 -23.33
CA LYS A 23 26.95 -1.89 -23.61
C LYS A 23 25.96 -1.29 -22.63
N LYS A 24 25.00 -0.50 -23.14
CA LYS A 24 23.86 0.00 -22.35
C LYS A 24 23.24 -1.17 -21.60
N LYS A 25 22.99 -1.00 -20.29
CA LYS A 25 22.42 -2.03 -19.41
C LYS A 25 20.95 -2.41 -19.72
N GLY A 26 20.41 -1.89 -20.82
CA GLY A 26 19.00 -1.99 -21.21
C GLY A 26 18.31 -0.62 -21.20
N ARG A 27 17.08 -0.60 -21.71
CA ARG A 27 16.19 0.56 -21.71
C ARG A 27 15.23 0.47 -20.51
N VAL A 28 15.07 1.59 -19.80
CA VAL A 28 14.22 1.69 -18.62
C VAL A 28 13.24 2.83 -18.77
N VAL A 29 11.97 2.56 -18.55
CA VAL A 29 10.94 3.60 -18.45
C VAL A 29 10.70 3.92 -16.99
N VAL A 30 10.92 5.18 -16.59
CA VAL A 30 10.74 5.65 -15.22
C VAL A 30 9.41 6.38 -15.10
N GLY A 31 8.56 5.93 -14.18
CA GLY A 31 7.33 6.64 -13.83
C GLY A 31 7.64 7.94 -13.09
N LEU A 32 7.63 9.07 -13.81
CA LEU A 32 7.86 10.40 -13.25
C LEU A 32 6.53 10.97 -12.78
N SER A 33 6.34 11.09 -11.45
CA SER A 33 5.09 11.59 -10.86
C SER A 33 5.11 13.09 -10.56
N GLY A 34 6.14 13.80 -10.98
CA GLY A 34 6.41 15.18 -10.54
C GLY A 34 6.93 15.29 -9.11
N GLY A 35 7.28 14.17 -8.45
CA GLY A 35 7.83 14.12 -7.10
C GLY A 35 9.33 13.80 -7.06
N VAL A 36 10.01 14.26 -6.00
CA VAL A 36 11.46 14.14 -5.82
C VAL A 36 11.98 12.70 -5.93
N ASP A 37 11.21 11.72 -5.45
CA ASP A 37 11.60 10.32 -5.40
C ASP A 37 11.77 9.73 -6.81
N SER A 38 10.81 10.00 -7.69
CA SER A 38 10.87 9.59 -9.10
C SER A 38 11.96 10.34 -9.87
N SER A 39 12.20 11.61 -9.55
CA SER A 39 13.25 12.41 -10.19
C SER A 39 14.64 11.88 -9.91
N VAL A 40 14.93 11.57 -8.65
CA VAL A 40 16.21 10.98 -8.25
C VAL A 40 16.35 9.57 -8.77
N SER A 41 15.27 8.80 -8.85
CA SER A 41 15.29 7.47 -9.46
C SER A 41 15.74 7.50 -10.92
N ALA A 42 15.22 8.45 -11.72
CA ALA A 42 15.64 8.63 -13.11
C ALA A 42 17.12 9.02 -13.21
N TYR A 43 17.57 9.97 -12.39
CA TYR A 43 18.97 10.37 -12.33
C TYR A 43 19.91 9.19 -12.00
N LEU A 44 19.60 8.42 -10.96
CA LEU A 44 20.44 7.28 -10.54
C LEU A 44 20.53 6.19 -11.61
N LEU A 45 19.44 5.94 -12.35
CA LEU A 45 19.45 4.99 -13.47
C LEU A 45 20.28 5.48 -14.66
N GLN A 46 20.21 6.78 -14.95
CA GLN A 46 21.03 7.40 -16.00
C GLN A 46 22.52 7.28 -15.65
N GLU A 47 22.90 7.61 -14.42
CA GLU A 47 24.29 7.48 -13.93
C GLU A 47 24.76 6.02 -13.92
N ALA A 48 23.85 5.07 -13.70
CA ALA A 48 24.15 3.63 -13.73
C ALA A 48 24.33 3.07 -15.15
N GLY A 49 24.13 3.87 -16.21
CA GLY A 49 24.37 3.52 -17.61
C GLY A 49 23.15 2.97 -18.36
N TYR A 50 21.93 3.16 -17.85
CA TYR A 50 20.70 2.77 -18.53
C TYR A 50 20.28 3.81 -19.58
N GLU A 51 19.58 3.36 -20.62
CA GLU A 51 18.81 4.27 -21.47
C GLU A 51 17.48 4.59 -20.80
N VAL A 52 17.38 5.79 -20.25
CA VAL A 52 16.23 6.21 -19.45
C VAL A 52 15.23 6.99 -20.29
N ILE A 53 13.95 6.64 -20.18
CA ILE A 53 12.81 7.38 -20.72
C ILE A 53 11.89 7.74 -19.55
N GLY A 54 11.55 9.02 -19.40
CA GLY A 54 10.57 9.47 -18.41
C GLY A 54 9.14 9.33 -18.94
N MET A 55 8.23 8.86 -18.10
CA MET A 55 6.82 8.77 -18.44
C MET A 55 5.91 9.23 -17.30
N PHE A 56 4.99 10.13 -17.59
CA PHE A 56 3.98 10.62 -16.66
C PHE A 56 2.63 9.95 -16.90
N MET A 57 1.97 9.48 -15.84
CA MET A 57 0.67 8.82 -15.90
C MET A 57 -0.44 9.78 -15.46
N LYS A 58 -1.33 10.16 -16.38
CA LYS A 58 -2.56 10.89 -16.06
C LYS A 58 -3.65 9.86 -15.73
N ASN A 59 -3.78 9.54 -14.44
CA ASN A 59 -4.66 8.47 -13.95
C ASN A 59 -6.07 8.93 -13.58
N TRP A 60 -6.27 10.19 -13.23
CA TRP A 60 -7.60 10.66 -12.86
C TRP A 60 -7.72 12.15 -13.15
N HIS A 61 -8.85 12.53 -13.74
CA HIS A 61 -9.27 13.91 -13.87
C HIS A 61 -10.79 13.92 -13.73
N ASP A 62 -11.28 14.54 -12.67
CA ASP A 62 -12.70 14.75 -12.47
C ASP A 62 -12.89 16.24 -12.18
N GLU A 63 -13.44 16.94 -13.16
CA GLU A 63 -13.68 18.38 -13.11
C GLU A 63 -14.89 18.73 -12.22
N SER A 64 -15.66 17.73 -11.75
CA SER A 64 -16.91 17.97 -11.04
C SER A 64 -16.78 18.13 -9.51
N VAL A 65 -15.65 17.70 -8.91
CA VAL A 65 -15.49 17.63 -7.43
C VAL A 65 -14.26 18.37 -6.91
N THR A 66 -13.44 18.95 -7.79
CA THR A 66 -12.35 19.83 -7.37
C THR A 66 -12.91 21.17 -6.89
N ILE A 67 -12.75 21.44 -5.59
CA ILE A 67 -13.13 22.70 -4.92
C ILE A 67 -12.37 23.92 -5.51
N SER A 68 -11.30 23.69 -6.25
CA SER A 68 -10.55 24.68 -7.02
C SER A 68 -10.58 24.34 -8.52
N ASN A 69 -10.66 25.37 -9.38
CA ASN A 69 -10.47 25.28 -10.84
C ASN A 69 -9.02 24.89 -11.25
N GLU A 70 -8.25 24.29 -10.34
CA GLU A 70 -6.86 23.93 -10.55
C GLU A 70 -6.77 22.42 -10.76
N CYS A 71 -6.35 22.00 -11.96
CA CYS A 71 -6.08 20.61 -12.27
C CYS A 71 -4.73 20.20 -11.65
N PRO A 72 -4.70 19.45 -10.52
CA PRO A 72 -3.45 19.21 -9.78
C PRO A 72 -2.41 18.44 -10.59
N TRP A 73 -2.87 17.61 -11.54
CA TRP A 73 -1.99 16.82 -12.41
C TRP A 73 -1.18 17.68 -13.39
N MET A 74 -1.62 18.90 -13.72
CA MET A 74 -0.86 19.76 -14.65
C MET A 74 0.43 20.27 -14.01
N GLU A 75 0.39 20.65 -12.74
CA GLU A 75 1.59 21.04 -11.98
C GLU A 75 2.57 19.86 -11.87
N ASP A 76 2.07 18.69 -11.49
CA ASP A 76 2.88 17.47 -11.37
C ASP A 76 3.50 17.05 -12.71
N SER A 77 2.74 17.15 -13.81
CA SER A 77 3.23 16.87 -15.16
C SER A 77 4.28 17.87 -15.60
N THR A 78 4.13 19.14 -15.25
CA THR A 78 5.10 20.20 -15.56
C THR A 78 6.42 19.94 -14.83
N ASP A 79 6.36 19.61 -13.54
CA ASP A 79 7.55 19.25 -12.76
C ASP A 79 8.25 18.01 -13.31
N ALA A 80 7.50 17.00 -13.74
CA ALA A 80 8.05 15.81 -14.38
C ALA A 80 8.78 16.13 -15.68
N MET A 81 8.20 17.02 -16.51
CA MET A 81 8.81 17.48 -17.75
C MET A 81 10.10 18.27 -17.50
N LEU A 82 10.11 19.20 -16.54
CA LEU A 82 11.29 19.98 -16.18
C LEU A 82 12.44 19.10 -15.68
N VAL A 83 12.13 18.04 -14.92
CA VAL A 83 13.11 17.04 -14.50
C VAL A 83 13.66 16.28 -15.71
N ALA A 84 12.81 15.85 -16.64
CA ALA A 84 13.25 15.13 -17.83
C ALA A 84 14.15 16.01 -18.72
N GLU A 85 13.79 17.27 -18.92
CA GLU A 85 14.60 18.26 -19.65
C GLU A 85 15.97 18.47 -18.98
N LYS A 86 15.98 18.64 -17.65
CA LYS A 86 17.21 18.80 -16.86
C LYS A 86 18.16 17.60 -16.99
N LEU A 87 17.61 16.40 -17.05
CA LEU A 87 18.36 15.15 -17.22
C LEU A 87 18.67 14.84 -18.69
N GLY A 88 18.10 15.57 -19.66
CA GLY A 88 18.26 15.30 -21.08
C GLY A 88 17.69 13.94 -21.51
N ILE A 89 16.61 13.48 -20.87
CA ILE A 89 15.94 12.20 -21.19
C ILE A 89 14.64 12.44 -21.96
N PRO A 90 14.23 11.53 -22.88
CA PRO A 90 12.92 11.61 -23.52
C PRO A 90 11.79 11.57 -22.49
N PHE A 91 10.70 12.29 -22.76
CA PHE A 91 9.54 12.38 -21.87
C PHE A 91 8.23 12.18 -22.64
N GLN A 92 7.31 11.42 -22.06
CA GLN A 92 5.96 11.24 -22.58
C GLN A 92 4.93 11.28 -21.46
N ALA A 93 3.78 11.90 -21.70
CA ALA A 93 2.59 11.74 -20.86
C ALA A 93 1.63 10.75 -21.52
N ILE A 94 1.05 9.87 -20.72
CA ILE A 94 0.01 8.92 -21.15
C ILE A 94 -1.25 9.12 -20.30
N ASP A 95 -2.42 9.04 -20.95
CA ASP A 95 -3.70 9.04 -20.26
C ASP A 95 -4.09 7.60 -19.95
N LEU A 96 -4.27 7.29 -18.67
CA LEU A 96 -4.68 5.97 -18.15
C LEU A 96 -5.97 6.09 -17.33
N SER A 97 -6.74 7.17 -17.55
CA SER A 97 -7.88 7.51 -16.72
C SER A 97 -9.05 6.54 -16.86
N GLU A 98 -9.25 5.98 -18.07
CA GLU A 98 -10.28 4.97 -18.31
C GLU A 98 -9.99 3.69 -17.52
N GLU A 99 -8.77 3.17 -17.62
CA GLU A 99 -8.36 1.96 -16.93
C GLU A 99 -8.28 2.16 -15.42
N TYR A 100 -7.82 3.33 -14.96
CA TYR A 100 -7.82 3.66 -13.54
C TYR A 100 -9.23 3.73 -12.98
N ARG A 101 -10.18 4.33 -13.71
CA ARG A 101 -11.59 4.35 -13.32
C ARG A 101 -12.14 2.94 -13.18
N GLU A 102 -11.92 2.11 -14.19
CA GLU A 102 -12.46 0.75 -14.24
C GLU A 102 -11.87 -0.15 -13.13
N ARG A 103 -10.55 -0.13 -12.96
CA ARG A 103 -9.86 -1.06 -12.07
C ARG A 103 -9.75 -0.60 -10.63
N ILE A 104 -9.66 0.72 -10.40
CA ILE A 104 -9.41 1.27 -9.06
C ILE A 104 -10.65 1.95 -8.50
N VAL A 105 -11.24 2.89 -9.25
CA VAL A 105 -12.36 3.69 -8.73
C VAL A 105 -13.63 2.86 -8.58
N ASN A 106 -14.03 2.09 -9.60
CA ASN A 106 -15.20 1.22 -9.53
C ASN A 106 -15.03 0.13 -8.46
N TYR A 107 -13.82 -0.42 -8.32
CA TYR A 107 -13.50 -1.31 -7.21
C TYR A 107 -13.73 -0.63 -5.86
N MET A 108 -13.19 0.58 -5.68
CA MET A 108 -13.31 1.32 -4.43
C MET A 108 -14.78 1.56 -4.05
N PHE A 109 -15.62 2.00 -5.01
CA PHE A 109 -17.05 2.19 -4.78
C PHE A 109 -17.77 0.89 -4.38
N ARG A 110 -17.52 -0.22 -5.08
CA ARG A 110 -18.11 -1.53 -4.74
C ARG A 110 -17.74 -2.00 -3.34
N GLU A 111 -16.49 -1.80 -2.92
CA GLU A 111 -16.03 -2.19 -1.59
C GLU A 111 -16.68 -1.35 -0.49
N TYR A 112 -16.73 -0.03 -0.65
CA TYR A 112 -17.38 0.86 0.32
C TYR A 112 -18.89 0.61 0.40
N GLU A 113 -19.57 0.38 -0.73
CA GLU A 113 -20.99 0.00 -0.76
C GLU A 113 -21.23 -1.29 0.03
N ALA A 114 -20.32 -2.26 -0.10
CA ALA A 114 -20.35 -3.50 0.66
C ALA A 114 -19.87 -3.37 2.13
N GLY A 115 -19.57 -2.15 2.60
CA GLY A 115 -19.15 -1.90 3.98
C GLY A 115 -17.71 -2.29 4.29
N ARG A 116 -16.88 -2.52 3.27
CA ARG A 116 -15.45 -2.79 3.39
C ARG A 116 -14.64 -1.52 3.16
N THR A 117 -13.45 -1.45 3.73
CA THR A 117 -12.51 -0.34 3.52
C THR A 117 -11.35 -0.80 2.64
N PRO A 118 -11.41 -0.55 1.32
CA PRO A 118 -10.36 -0.98 0.38
C PRO A 118 -9.04 -0.23 0.57
N ASN A 119 -7.95 -0.80 0.07
CA ASN A 119 -6.68 -0.10 -0.13
C ASN A 119 -6.39 0.09 -1.63
N PRO A 120 -6.80 1.22 -2.24
CA PRO A 120 -6.65 1.44 -3.68
C PRO A 120 -5.18 1.63 -4.12
N ASP A 121 -4.27 2.00 -3.21
CA ASP A 121 -2.86 2.21 -3.56
C ASP A 121 -2.15 0.88 -3.82
N VAL A 122 -2.48 -0.18 -3.06
CA VAL A 122 -1.98 -1.55 -3.31
C VAL A 122 -2.41 -2.03 -4.70
N LEU A 123 -3.69 -1.88 -5.03
CA LEU A 123 -4.20 -2.25 -6.36
C LEU A 123 -3.65 -1.37 -7.47
N CYS A 124 -3.50 -0.06 -7.25
CA CYS A 124 -2.93 0.82 -8.25
C CYS A 124 -1.51 0.40 -8.63
N ASN A 125 -0.70 -0.05 -7.67
CA ASN A 125 0.60 -0.59 -8.00
C ASN A 125 0.47 -1.86 -8.87
N ARG A 126 -0.34 -2.85 -8.46
CA ARG A 126 -0.50 -4.11 -9.21
C ARG A 126 -1.08 -3.91 -10.60
N GLU A 127 -2.17 -3.14 -10.71
CA GLU A 127 -3.01 -3.03 -11.90
C GLU A 127 -2.60 -1.90 -12.85
N ILE A 128 -2.03 -0.81 -12.32
CA ILE A 128 -1.70 0.38 -13.11
C ILE A 128 -0.19 0.46 -13.30
N LYS A 129 0.58 0.61 -12.22
CA LYS A 129 2.02 0.90 -12.33
C LYS A 129 2.87 -0.28 -12.80
N PHE A 130 2.45 -1.51 -12.51
CA PHE A 130 3.19 -2.72 -12.88
C PHE A 130 2.42 -3.64 -13.83
N ASP A 131 1.27 -3.20 -14.36
CA ASP A 131 0.59 -3.89 -15.47
C ASP A 131 0.42 -2.95 -16.67
N ILE A 132 -0.46 -1.96 -16.59
CA ILE A 132 -0.76 -1.08 -17.74
C ILE A 132 0.44 -0.20 -18.11
N PHE A 133 1.12 0.39 -17.12
CA PHE A 133 2.34 1.17 -17.33
C PHE A 133 3.48 0.30 -17.89
N LEU A 134 3.59 -0.95 -17.42
CA LEU A 134 4.56 -1.91 -17.93
C LEU A 134 4.30 -2.22 -19.41
N LYS A 135 3.06 -2.49 -19.79
CA LYS A 135 2.64 -2.68 -21.18
C LYS A 135 2.90 -1.44 -22.05
N ALA A 136 2.71 -0.24 -21.49
CA ALA A 136 3.05 1.00 -22.18
C ALA A 136 4.57 1.15 -22.39
N ALA A 137 5.37 0.78 -21.40
CA ALA A 137 6.84 0.78 -21.48
C ALA A 137 7.36 -0.25 -22.51
N GLU A 138 6.74 -1.42 -22.61
CA GLU A 138 7.09 -2.45 -23.61
C GLU A 138 6.89 -1.95 -25.06
N LYS A 139 5.89 -1.09 -25.31
CA LYS A 139 5.72 -0.43 -26.63
C LYS A 139 6.89 0.48 -26.98
N LEU A 140 7.60 0.98 -25.97
CA LEU A 140 8.85 1.74 -26.13
C LEU A 140 10.08 0.82 -26.12
N GLN A 141 9.91 -0.50 -26.22
CA GLN A 141 10.98 -1.51 -26.17
C GLN A 141 11.81 -1.39 -24.87
N ALA A 142 11.16 -1.03 -23.76
CA ALA A 142 11.81 -1.02 -22.46
C ALA A 142 12.00 -2.45 -21.95
N ASP A 143 13.18 -2.73 -21.41
CA ASP A 143 13.49 -3.97 -20.71
C ASP A 143 12.94 -3.95 -19.28
N PHE A 144 12.85 -2.75 -18.69
CA PHE A 144 12.41 -2.54 -17.31
C PHE A 144 11.51 -1.31 -17.13
N VAL A 145 10.74 -1.34 -16.05
CA VAL A 145 10.07 -0.16 -15.47
C VAL A 145 10.68 0.19 -14.13
N ALA A 146 10.79 1.49 -13.86
CA ALA A 146 11.29 1.98 -12.59
C ALA A 146 10.32 2.95 -11.94
N THR A 147 10.30 2.93 -10.61
CA THR A 147 9.48 3.82 -9.81
C THR A 147 10.26 4.35 -8.61
N GLY A 148 9.85 5.49 -8.07
CA GLY A 148 10.41 6.06 -6.84
C GLY A 148 9.88 5.42 -5.56
N HIS A 149 9.67 4.09 -5.53
CA HIS A 149 9.26 3.40 -4.31
C HIS A 149 10.45 3.09 -3.41
N TYR A 150 10.27 3.25 -2.10
CA TYR A 150 11.23 2.89 -1.06
C TYR A 150 11.12 1.41 -0.71
N CYS A 151 11.59 0.56 -1.61
CA CYS A 151 11.70 -0.89 -1.44
C CYS A 151 12.91 -1.40 -2.22
N GLN A 152 13.40 -2.57 -1.88
CA GLN A 152 14.54 -3.19 -2.55
C GLN A 152 14.10 -4.44 -3.30
N LYS A 153 14.90 -4.85 -4.27
CA LYS A 153 14.69 -6.07 -5.04
C LYS A 153 16.03 -6.74 -5.30
N ASP A 154 16.07 -8.05 -5.15
CA ASP A 154 17.14 -8.86 -5.67
C ASP A 154 16.60 -10.16 -6.30
N SER A 155 17.50 -11.00 -6.78
CA SER A 155 17.19 -12.31 -7.33
C SER A 155 18.02 -13.38 -6.62
N ILE A 156 17.40 -14.52 -6.34
CA ILE A 156 18.09 -15.72 -5.84
C ILE A 156 17.77 -16.92 -6.73
N SER A 157 18.60 -17.97 -6.68
CA SER A 157 18.31 -19.24 -7.34
C SER A 157 17.70 -20.22 -6.34
N VAL A 158 16.48 -20.67 -6.59
CA VAL A 158 15.78 -21.69 -5.81
C VAL A 158 15.48 -22.86 -6.73
N ALA A 159 16.01 -24.04 -6.41
CA ALA A 159 15.86 -25.25 -7.23
C ALA A 159 16.19 -25.04 -8.73
N GLY A 160 17.20 -24.20 -9.03
CA GLY A 160 17.65 -23.90 -10.39
C GLY A 160 16.78 -22.89 -11.15
N ARG A 161 15.75 -22.31 -10.51
CA ARG A 161 14.93 -21.22 -11.07
C ARG A 161 15.30 -19.90 -10.40
N GLU A 162 15.30 -18.83 -11.19
CA GLU A 162 15.44 -17.48 -10.65
C GLU A 162 14.14 -17.07 -9.95
N VAL A 163 14.25 -16.55 -8.73
CA VAL A 163 13.15 -16.01 -7.95
C VAL A 163 13.51 -14.59 -7.53
N HIS A 164 12.63 -13.64 -7.82
CA HIS A 164 12.79 -12.24 -7.47
C HIS A 164 12.15 -11.95 -6.11
N ARG A 165 12.93 -11.36 -5.21
CA ARG A 165 12.49 -11.04 -3.85
C ARG A 165 12.12 -9.57 -3.75
N LEU A 166 11.03 -9.29 -3.04
CA LEU A 166 10.65 -7.93 -2.67
C LEU A 166 11.10 -7.68 -1.23
N LEU A 167 12.03 -6.74 -1.05
CA LEU A 167 12.66 -6.45 0.23
C LEU A 167 12.21 -5.08 0.74
N ALA A 168 12.20 -4.91 2.07
CA ALA A 168 11.92 -3.63 2.71
C ALA A 168 12.90 -2.54 2.28
N GLY A 169 12.42 -1.30 2.25
CA GLY A 169 13.28 -0.12 2.05
C GLY A 169 14.27 0.06 3.21
N ALA A 170 15.46 0.60 2.93
CA ALA A 170 16.47 0.90 3.95
C ALA A 170 16.04 2.01 4.93
N ASP A 171 15.10 2.87 4.52
CA ASP A 171 14.44 3.84 5.40
C ASP A 171 13.17 3.20 6.00
N PRO A 172 13.19 2.79 7.29
CA PRO A 172 12.04 2.13 7.91
C PRO A 172 10.80 3.02 8.02
N ASN A 173 10.95 4.36 7.97
CA ASN A 173 9.83 5.30 8.02
C ASN A 173 9.17 5.51 6.64
N LYS A 174 9.84 5.04 5.59
CA LYS A 174 9.40 5.19 4.20
C LYS A 174 9.23 3.86 3.47
N ASP A 175 9.59 2.72 4.06
CA ASP A 175 9.41 1.37 3.49
C ASP A 175 8.03 1.18 2.84
N GLN A 176 8.02 1.12 1.52
CA GLN A 176 6.81 0.98 0.70
C GLN A 176 6.56 -0.45 0.21
N SER A 177 7.32 -1.45 0.71
CA SER A 177 7.11 -2.87 0.37
C SER A 177 5.67 -3.33 0.62
N TYR A 178 4.99 -2.78 1.65
CA TYR A 178 3.58 -3.03 1.92
C TYR A 178 2.66 -2.68 0.73
N PHE A 179 2.91 -1.58 0.02
CA PHE A 179 2.07 -1.21 -1.12
C PHE A 179 2.36 -2.03 -2.39
N LEU A 180 3.44 -2.80 -2.39
CA LEU A 180 3.89 -3.64 -3.50
C LEU A 180 3.72 -5.13 -3.18
N CYS A 181 3.08 -5.47 -2.06
CA CYS A 181 2.93 -6.85 -1.58
C CYS A 181 2.07 -7.75 -2.47
N GLN A 182 1.44 -7.17 -3.49
CA GLN A 182 0.57 -7.82 -4.47
C GLN A 182 1.22 -7.94 -5.87
N LEU A 183 2.52 -7.62 -5.99
CA LEU A 183 3.28 -7.87 -7.23
C LEU A 183 3.60 -9.36 -7.40
N ASN A 184 3.56 -9.83 -8.63
CA ASN A 184 3.97 -11.20 -8.99
C ASN A 184 5.43 -11.26 -9.48
N GLN A 185 5.93 -12.48 -9.76
CA GLN A 185 7.31 -12.71 -10.21
C GLN A 185 7.61 -12.07 -11.56
N GLU A 186 6.66 -12.08 -12.50
CA GLU A 186 6.85 -11.44 -13.82
C GLU A 186 7.03 -9.93 -13.66
N GLN A 187 6.16 -9.29 -12.88
CA GLN A 187 6.21 -7.86 -12.61
C GLN A 187 7.52 -7.48 -11.89
N LEU A 188 7.93 -8.27 -10.90
CA LEU A 188 9.21 -8.06 -10.20
C LEU A 188 10.42 -8.27 -11.11
N SER A 189 10.38 -9.20 -12.06
CA SER A 189 11.50 -9.42 -12.99
C SER A 189 11.82 -8.17 -13.82
N LYS A 190 10.79 -7.38 -14.16
CA LYS A 190 10.88 -6.14 -14.94
C LYS A 190 10.93 -4.86 -14.09
N ALA A 191 10.84 -4.93 -12.76
CA ALA A 191 10.77 -3.76 -11.88
C ALA A 191 12.13 -3.32 -11.34
N LEU A 192 12.38 -2.01 -11.28
CA LEU A 192 13.55 -1.41 -10.65
C LEU A 192 13.14 -0.37 -9.59
N PHE A 193 13.88 -0.36 -8.47
CA PHE A 193 13.65 0.54 -7.32
C PHE A 193 14.95 1.26 -6.92
N PRO A 194 15.37 2.28 -7.69
CA PRO A 194 16.73 2.82 -7.58
C PRO A 194 17.05 3.46 -6.23
N ILE A 195 16.03 3.96 -5.53
CA ILE A 195 16.18 4.67 -4.25
C ILE A 195 15.95 3.78 -3.03
N GLY A 196 15.64 2.49 -3.20
CA GLY A 196 15.26 1.59 -2.12
C GLY A 196 16.29 1.45 -0.99
N HIS A 197 17.56 1.66 -1.30
CA HIS A 197 18.69 1.57 -0.38
C HIS A 197 19.04 2.91 0.31
N LEU A 198 18.31 3.99 -0.02
CA LEU A 198 18.58 5.34 0.46
C LEU A 198 17.60 5.78 1.54
N GLN A 199 18.07 6.61 2.46
CA GLN A 199 17.23 7.40 3.35
C GLN A 199 16.57 8.54 2.58
N LYS A 200 15.35 8.94 2.98
CA LYS A 200 14.65 10.07 2.34
C LYS A 200 15.47 11.36 2.33
N SER A 201 16.26 11.60 3.37
CA SER A 201 17.17 12.75 3.44
C SER A 201 18.21 12.71 2.32
N GLN A 202 18.85 11.56 2.09
CA GLN A 202 19.84 11.36 1.04
C GLN A 202 19.23 11.57 -0.35
N VAL A 203 18.00 11.10 -0.58
CA VAL A 203 17.27 11.37 -1.83
C VAL A 203 17.11 12.88 -2.05
N ARG A 204 16.72 13.63 -1.03
CA ARG A 204 16.61 15.11 -1.13
C ARG A 204 17.96 15.77 -1.34
N ASP A 205 19.02 15.28 -0.69
CA ASP A 205 20.37 15.82 -0.85
C ASP A 205 20.88 15.63 -2.29
N ILE A 206 20.64 14.46 -2.89
CA ILE A 206 20.95 14.19 -4.30
C ILE A 206 20.16 15.15 -5.21
N ALA A 207 18.85 15.31 -4.96
CA ALA A 207 18.02 16.20 -5.76
C ALA A 207 18.52 17.66 -5.74
N ARG A 208 18.93 18.16 -4.56
CA ARG A 208 19.52 19.49 -4.42
C ARG A 208 20.87 19.60 -5.12
N ALA A 209 21.75 18.61 -4.96
CA ALA A 209 23.06 18.59 -5.58
C ALA A 209 22.97 18.63 -7.12
N GLN A 210 21.95 17.98 -7.69
CA GLN A 210 21.70 17.98 -9.13
C GLN A 210 20.86 19.17 -9.62
N GLY A 211 20.38 20.01 -8.71
CA GLY A 211 19.52 21.16 -9.03
C GLY A 211 18.22 20.74 -9.72
N LEU A 212 17.59 19.65 -9.25
CA LEU A 212 16.29 19.20 -9.76
C LEU A 212 15.18 20.11 -9.25
N ALA A 213 14.23 20.47 -10.11
CA ALA A 213 13.10 21.35 -9.77
C ALA A 213 12.26 20.81 -8.59
N THR A 214 12.23 19.49 -8.41
CA THR A 214 11.44 18.80 -7.38
C THR A 214 12.13 18.69 -6.01
N ALA A 215 13.37 19.18 -5.85
CA ALA A 215 14.18 18.94 -4.64
C ALA A 215 13.49 19.38 -3.32
N GLU A 216 12.82 20.53 -3.35
CA GLU A 216 12.10 21.10 -2.20
C GLU A 216 10.60 20.76 -2.18
N LYS A 217 10.12 20.00 -3.17
CA LYS A 217 8.71 19.63 -3.25
C LYS A 217 8.33 18.73 -2.07
N LYS A 218 7.18 19.02 -1.47
CA LYS A 218 6.62 18.20 -0.38
C LYS A 218 6.13 16.87 -0.94
N ASP A 219 6.22 15.82 -0.13
CA ASP A 219 5.68 14.51 -0.50
C ASP A 219 4.16 14.60 -0.67
N SER A 220 3.63 13.98 -1.73
CA SER A 220 2.19 13.90 -1.96
C SER A 220 1.48 13.27 -0.75
N GLN A 221 0.36 13.84 -0.35
CA GLN A 221 -0.50 13.37 0.74
C GLN A 221 -1.86 13.00 0.17
N GLY A 222 -2.47 11.92 0.66
CA GLY A 222 -3.78 11.43 0.20
C GLY A 222 -3.67 10.19 -0.69
N LEU A 223 -4.81 9.79 -1.26
CA LEU A 223 -4.88 8.68 -2.21
C LEU A 223 -4.09 9.04 -3.48
N CYS A 224 -3.26 8.14 -3.99
CA CYS A 224 -2.15 8.45 -4.90
C CYS A 224 -2.52 9.30 -6.13
N PHE A 225 -3.77 9.26 -6.61
CA PHE A 225 -4.20 9.97 -7.84
C PHE A 225 -5.52 10.76 -7.73
N ILE A 226 -6.27 10.64 -6.64
CA ILE A 226 -7.53 11.39 -6.46
C ILE A 226 -7.24 12.84 -6.02
N GLY A 227 -5.99 13.12 -5.61
CA GLY A 227 -5.54 14.46 -5.25
C GLY A 227 -5.99 14.86 -3.84
N LYS A 228 -6.13 16.17 -3.62
CA LYS A 228 -6.48 16.77 -2.30
C LYS A 228 -7.98 16.73 -1.99
N VAL A 229 -8.72 15.75 -2.52
CA VAL A 229 -10.15 15.57 -2.24
C VAL A 229 -10.31 14.71 -0.98
N ARG A 230 -11.22 15.10 -0.08
CA ARG A 230 -11.53 14.27 1.10
C ARG A 230 -12.31 13.05 0.64
N LEU A 231 -11.92 11.87 1.11
CA LEU A 231 -12.56 10.60 0.73
C LEU A 231 -14.11 10.61 0.89
N PRO A 232 -14.71 11.13 1.98
CA PRO A 232 -16.17 11.19 2.07
C PRO A 232 -16.82 12.03 0.97
N ASP A 233 -16.18 13.10 0.50
CA ASP A 233 -16.71 13.94 -0.58
C ASP A 233 -16.58 13.22 -1.92
N PHE A 234 -15.48 12.51 -2.15
CA PHE A 234 -15.29 11.67 -3.33
C PHE A 234 -16.35 10.56 -3.40
N LEU A 235 -16.61 9.86 -2.29
CA LEU A 235 -17.58 8.77 -2.26
C LEU A 235 -19.03 9.24 -2.48
N GLN A 236 -19.35 10.49 -2.13
CA GLN A 236 -20.68 11.08 -2.33
C GLN A 236 -21.08 11.24 -3.80
N GLN A 237 -20.13 11.14 -4.73
CA GLN A 237 -20.41 11.17 -6.17
C GLN A 237 -21.33 10.03 -6.63
N GLN A 238 -21.21 8.85 -6.00
CA GLN A 238 -21.99 7.66 -6.36
C GLN A 238 -22.76 7.08 -5.17
N LEU A 239 -22.24 7.19 -3.95
CA LEU A 239 -22.90 6.69 -2.74
C LEU A 239 -23.66 7.83 -2.08
N LYS A 240 -24.98 7.84 -2.20
CA LYS A 240 -25.80 8.91 -1.58
C LYS A 240 -25.72 8.85 -0.05
N PRO A 241 -25.55 9.98 0.65
CA PRO A 241 -25.68 10.03 2.10
C PRO A 241 -27.05 9.50 2.56
N LYS A 242 -27.03 8.64 3.57
CA LYS A 242 -28.24 8.11 4.22
C LYS A 242 -28.05 8.18 5.73
N GLU A 243 -28.95 8.85 6.42
CA GLU A 243 -28.86 8.94 7.87
C GLU A 243 -29.11 7.59 8.55
N GLY A 244 -28.32 7.32 9.58
CA GLY A 244 -28.36 6.06 10.33
C GLY A 244 -27.93 6.25 11.79
N PRO A 245 -28.34 5.36 12.69
CA PRO A 245 -28.00 5.44 14.11
C PRO A 245 -26.55 5.02 14.40
N ILE A 246 -25.93 5.72 15.34
CA ILE A 246 -24.66 5.32 15.97
C ILE A 246 -25.01 4.67 17.30
N TYR A 247 -24.60 3.42 17.46
CA TYR A 247 -24.75 2.64 18.68
C TYR A 247 -23.40 2.49 19.40
N ARG A 248 -23.43 2.45 20.73
CA ARG A 248 -22.32 2.00 21.56
C ARG A 248 -22.60 0.60 22.08
N LEU A 249 -21.58 -0.25 22.05
CA LEU A 249 -21.57 -1.55 22.73
C LEU A 249 -20.63 -1.46 23.95
N GLU A 250 -20.96 -2.22 25.00
CA GLU A 250 -20.13 -2.32 26.19
C GLU A 250 -19.11 -3.47 26.04
N PRO A 251 -17.92 -3.39 26.68
CA PRO A 251 -16.88 -4.42 26.58
C PRO A 251 -17.34 -5.83 26.96
N GLU A 252 -18.33 -5.95 27.86
CA GLU A 252 -18.85 -7.21 28.39
C GLU A 252 -19.86 -7.89 27.45
N ASP A 253 -20.17 -7.29 26.29
CA ASP A 253 -21.10 -7.87 25.32
C ASP A 253 -20.65 -9.28 24.88
N PRO A 254 -21.51 -10.30 24.95
CA PRO A 254 -21.18 -11.67 24.56
C PRO A 254 -20.61 -11.81 23.14
N VAL A 255 -20.88 -10.85 22.23
CA VAL A 255 -20.35 -10.86 20.87
C VAL A 255 -18.81 -10.88 20.84
N PHE A 256 -18.16 -10.34 21.87
CA PHE A 256 -16.69 -10.30 21.99
C PHE A 256 -16.09 -11.55 22.65
N ALA A 257 -16.91 -12.44 23.23
CA ALA A 257 -16.43 -13.62 23.92
C ALA A 257 -15.72 -14.60 22.96
N GLY A 258 -14.58 -15.16 23.38
CA GLY A 258 -13.82 -16.14 22.58
C GLY A 258 -13.06 -15.58 21.37
N LYS A 259 -12.98 -14.24 21.22
CA LYS A 259 -12.16 -13.58 20.18
C LYS A 259 -10.66 -13.53 20.49
N ALA A 260 -10.29 -13.79 21.74
CA ALA A 260 -8.91 -14.01 22.13
C ALA A 260 -8.56 -15.50 22.03
N HIS A 261 -7.32 -15.82 21.69
CA HIS A 261 -6.76 -17.15 21.85
C HIS A 261 -5.89 -17.22 23.10
N ARG A 262 -5.53 -18.44 23.50
CA ARG A 262 -4.47 -18.72 24.47
C ARG A 262 -3.16 -19.00 23.75
N PRO A 263 -1.99 -18.81 24.39
CA PRO A 263 -0.71 -19.15 23.78
C PRO A 263 -0.62 -20.62 23.31
N GLU A 264 -1.24 -21.54 24.05
CA GLU A 264 -1.26 -22.97 23.68
C GLU A 264 -2.00 -23.25 22.36
N GLU A 265 -2.92 -22.36 21.95
CA GLU A 265 -3.70 -22.50 20.72
C GLU A 265 -2.89 -22.08 19.47
N LEU A 266 -1.73 -21.44 19.63
CA LEU A 266 -0.87 -20.99 18.54
C LEU A 266 0.02 -22.12 17.99
N CYS A 267 -0.60 -23.25 17.67
CA CYS A 267 0.07 -24.45 17.14
C CYS A 267 -0.67 -25.01 15.92
N ALA A 268 0.05 -25.80 15.11
CA ALA A 268 -0.45 -26.33 13.84
C ALA A 268 -1.78 -27.10 13.94
N ASP A 269 -2.04 -27.70 15.11
CA ASP A 269 -3.19 -28.58 15.38
C ASP A 269 -4.48 -27.84 15.74
N ILE A 270 -4.48 -26.50 15.76
CA ILE A 270 -5.70 -25.72 16.03
C ILE A 270 -6.81 -26.07 15.02
N SER A 271 -8.01 -26.34 15.56
CA SER A 271 -9.16 -26.74 14.76
C SER A 271 -9.70 -25.58 13.92
N THR A 272 -10.24 -25.88 12.74
CA THR A 272 -10.87 -24.88 11.87
C THR A 272 -12.05 -24.19 12.56
N ALA A 273 -12.82 -24.90 13.38
CA ALA A 273 -13.91 -24.31 14.15
C ALA A 273 -13.41 -23.21 15.12
N ARG A 274 -12.27 -23.46 15.77
CA ARG A 274 -11.67 -22.47 16.67
C ARG A 274 -11.09 -21.28 15.90
N LEU A 275 -10.46 -21.53 14.76
CA LEU A 275 -10.00 -20.49 13.85
C LEU A 275 -11.17 -19.61 13.37
N ASP A 276 -12.31 -20.21 13.01
CA ASP A 276 -13.52 -19.49 12.60
C ASP A 276 -14.03 -18.56 13.70
N GLU A 277 -14.06 -19.02 14.95
CA GLU A 277 -14.50 -18.21 16.09
C GLU A 277 -13.64 -16.95 16.28
N ILE A 278 -12.32 -17.07 16.13
CA ILE A 278 -11.35 -15.99 16.33
C ILE A 278 -11.34 -15.05 15.11
N CYS A 279 -11.18 -15.59 13.91
CA CYS A 279 -10.84 -14.83 12.70
C CYS A 279 -12.04 -14.28 11.93
N LEU A 280 -13.20 -14.93 11.95
CA LEU A 280 -14.32 -14.49 11.10
C LEU A 280 -15.10 -13.33 11.74
N PRO A 281 -15.54 -12.33 10.95
CA PRO A 281 -16.40 -11.26 11.45
C PRO A 281 -17.68 -11.81 12.09
N ARG A 282 -18.16 -11.16 13.16
CA ARG A 282 -19.42 -11.50 13.82
C ARG A 282 -20.44 -10.39 13.60
N ALA A 283 -21.70 -10.77 13.39
CA ALA A 283 -22.79 -9.80 13.34
C ALA A 283 -22.94 -9.12 14.70
N LEU A 284 -22.86 -7.79 14.71
CA LEU A 284 -23.07 -6.99 15.91
C LEU A 284 -24.59 -6.84 16.14
N GLY A 285 -25.11 -7.54 17.15
CA GLY A 285 -26.54 -7.66 17.42
C GLY A 285 -27.18 -6.44 18.08
N ALA A 286 -28.50 -6.54 18.31
CA ALA A 286 -29.30 -5.49 18.94
C ALA A 286 -29.31 -5.51 20.48
N ALA A 287 -28.81 -6.58 21.10
CA ALA A 287 -28.75 -6.70 22.55
C ALA A 287 -27.72 -5.71 23.12
N HIS A 288 -28.02 -5.10 24.29
CA HIS A 288 -27.10 -4.26 25.07
C HIS A 288 -26.48 -3.03 24.35
N ARG A 289 -27.10 -2.53 23.27
CA ARG A 289 -26.66 -1.32 22.59
C ARG A 289 -27.26 -0.03 23.17
N THR A 290 -26.45 1.02 23.25
CA THR A 290 -26.89 2.38 23.64
C THR A 290 -26.88 3.30 22.42
N LEU A 291 -27.99 4.02 22.15
CA LEU A 291 -28.02 5.02 21.08
C LEU A 291 -27.18 6.24 21.46
N MET A 292 -26.21 6.60 20.62
CA MET A 292 -25.26 7.69 20.86
C MET A 292 -25.50 8.91 19.98
N GLY A 293 -26.12 8.72 18.82
CA GLY A 293 -26.31 9.78 17.83
C GLY A 293 -26.64 9.23 16.45
N GLN A 294 -26.33 10.02 15.42
CA GLN A 294 -26.58 9.69 14.03
C GLN A 294 -25.36 9.98 13.16
N HIS A 295 -25.26 9.29 12.03
CA HIS A 295 -24.26 9.50 11.00
C HIS A 295 -24.94 9.67 9.63
N ARG A 296 -24.17 10.02 8.59
CA ARG A 296 -24.68 10.30 7.23
C ARG A 296 -24.47 9.15 6.22
N GLY A 297 -24.20 7.95 6.70
CA GLY A 297 -23.95 6.75 5.88
C GLY A 297 -22.86 5.88 6.50
N ALA A 298 -23.12 4.59 6.65
CA ALA A 298 -22.20 3.68 7.33
C ALA A 298 -20.92 3.42 6.49
N HIS A 299 -21.05 3.49 5.17
CA HIS A 299 -19.95 3.33 4.19
C HIS A 299 -18.88 4.43 4.26
N TYR A 300 -19.09 5.52 5.01
CA TYR A 300 -18.07 6.57 5.20
C TYR A 300 -17.16 6.34 6.40
N PHE A 301 -17.34 5.23 7.11
CA PHE A 301 -16.61 4.95 8.35
C PHE A 301 -15.82 3.66 8.23
N THR A 302 -14.64 3.67 8.86
CA THR A 302 -13.73 2.52 8.90
C THR A 302 -13.56 2.05 10.33
N ILE A 303 -13.42 0.73 10.53
CA ILE A 303 -13.11 0.16 11.85
C ILE A 303 -11.80 0.77 12.40
N GLY A 304 -11.85 1.19 13.66
CA GLY A 304 -10.80 1.94 14.36
C GLY A 304 -10.82 3.45 14.15
N GLN A 305 -11.77 3.99 13.38
CA GLN A 305 -11.91 5.44 13.21
C GLN A 305 -12.40 6.11 14.51
N ARG A 306 -11.71 7.17 14.92
CA ARG A 306 -12.08 8.01 16.08
C ARG A 306 -12.74 9.33 15.69
N LYS A 307 -12.24 9.97 14.62
CA LYS A 307 -12.68 11.32 14.20
C LYS A 307 -13.91 11.23 13.28
N GLY A 308 -14.72 12.28 13.24
CA GLY A 308 -15.87 12.39 12.31
C GLY A 308 -17.15 11.72 12.80
N LEU A 309 -17.19 11.16 14.01
CA LEU A 309 -18.42 10.62 14.61
C LEU A 309 -19.38 11.72 15.09
N HIS A 310 -18.88 12.92 15.39
CA HIS A 310 -19.66 14.05 15.93
C HIS A 310 -20.47 13.70 17.21
N VAL A 311 -20.05 12.66 17.94
CA VAL A 311 -20.59 12.26 19.25
C VAL A 311 -19.63 12.73 20.34
N GLY A 312 -20.16 13.39 21.37
CA GLY A 312 -19.39 13.91 22.51
C GLY A 312 -19.92 13.44 23.87
N GLY A 313 -19.28 13.88 24.96
CA GLY A 313 -19.78 13.65 26.32
C GLY A 313 -19.50 12.27 26.93
N THR A 314 -18.59 11.49 26.34
CA THR A 314 -18.36 10.09 26.73
C THR A 314 -17.22 9.86 27.74
N GLY A 315 -16.47 10.90 28.13
CA GLY A 315 -15.33 10.83 29.05
C GLY A 315 -14.07 10.15 28.50
N LYS A 316 -14.22 9.09 27.70
CA LYS A 316 -13.16 8.41 26.93
C LYS A 316 -13.35 8.61 25.43
N PRO A 317 -12.28 8.49 24.62
CA PRO A 317 -12.39 8.48 23.16
C PRO A 317 -13.33 7.35 22.69
N LEU A 318 -14.18 7.66 21.71
CA LEU A 318 -15.10 6.73 21.06
C LEU A 318 -14.51 6.28 19.71
N PHE A 319 -14.51 4.98 19.44
CA PHE A 319 -13.98 4.39 18.21
C PHE A 319 -15.08 3.60 17.49
N VAL A 320 -15.05 3.60 16.15
CA VAL A 320 -15.83 2.66 15.34
C VAL A 320 -15.27 1.25 15.54
N ILE A 321 -16.11 0.31 15.96
CA ILE A 321 -15.75 -1.11 16.15
C ILE A 321 -16.47 -2.02 15.14
N GLY A 322 -17.46 -1.49 14.42
CA GLY A 322 -18.10 -2.20 13.32
C GLY A 322 -19.09 -1.31 12.58
N THR A 323 -19.44 -1.73 11.37
CA THR A 323 -20.37 -1.06 10.46
C THR A 323 -21.30 -2.09 9.85
N ASP A 324 -22.58 -1.75 9.71
CA ASP A 324 -23.56 -2.53 8.95
C ASP A 324 -24.16 -1.61 7.88
N THR A 325 -23.76 -1.79 6.62
CA THR A 325 -24.25 -0.97 5.50
C THR A 325 -25.65 -1.36 5.03
N ARG A 326 -26.14 -2.56 5.38
CA ARG A 326 -27.50 -3.01 5.02
C ARG A 326 -28.52 -2.30 5.90
N GLU A 327 -28.31 -2.36 7.20
CA GLU A 327 -29.17 -1.67 8.19
C GLU A 327 -28.78 -0.20 8.39
N ASN A 328 -27.64 0.21 7.81
CA ASN A 328 -27.05 1.55 7.97
C ASN A 328 -26.78 1.90 9.45
N HIS A 329 -26.14 0.98 10.17
CA HIS A 329 -25.73 1.16 11.55
C HIS A 329 -24.21 1.35 11.68
N ILE A 330 -23.81 2.16 12.64
CA ILE A 330 -22.43 2.21 13.14
C ILE A 330 -22.40 1.73 14.57
N TYR A 331 -21.45 0.85 14.88
CA TYR A 331 -21.19 0.37 16.24
C TYR A 331 -19.90 0.97 16.75
N THR A 332 -19.92 1.43 18.00
CA THR A 332 -18.81 2.12 18.64
C THR A 332 -18.47 1.53 19.99
N GLY A 333 -17.20 1.68 20.39
CA GLY A 333 -16.68 1.24 21.69
C GLY A 333 -15.87 2.36 22.33
N LEU A 334 -15.86 2.39 23.66
CA LEU A 334 -15.11 3.39 24.45
C LEU A 334 -13.72 2.89 24.81
N GLY A 335 -12.71 3.73 24.59
CA GLY A 335 -11.32 3.43 24.92
C GLY A 335 -10.60 2.65 23.82
N GLU A 336 -9.26 2.65 23.92
CA GLU A 336 -8.39 1.95 22.96
C GLU A 336 -8.23 0.46 23.27
N ASP A 337 -8.63 0.06 24.47
CA ASP A 337 -8.62 -1.27 25.05
C ASP A 337 -9.94 -2.03 24.83
N HIS A 338 -10.91 -1.41 24.16
CA HIS A 338 -12.21 -2.03 23.89
C HIS A 338 -12.05 -3.34 23.10
N PRO A 339 -12.65 -4.46 23.53
CA PRO A 339 -12.47 -5.76 22.88
C PRO A 339 -13.00 -5.78 21.44
N GLY A 340 -14.05 -5.02 21.13
CA GLY A 340 -14.49 -4.81 19.75
C GLY A 340 -13.50 -4.08 18.82
N LEU A 341 -12.50 -3.38 19.38
CA LEU A 341 -11.43 -2.75 18.60
C LEU A 341 -10.21 -3.68 18.45
N LEU A 342 -10.03 -4.63 19.35
CA LEU A 342 -8.87 -5.51 19.45
C LEU A 342 -9.17 -6.89 18.85
N GLY A 343 -8.49 -7.23 17.76
CA GLY A 343 -8.61 -8.54 17.11
C GLY A 343 -7.32 -9.35 17.20
N TYR A 344 -7.43 -10.62 17.57
CA TYR A 344 -6.28 -11.54 17.56
C TYR A 344 -6.11 -12.28 16.24
N GLY A 345 -7.11 -12.27 15.37
CA GLY A 345 -7.00 -12.98 14.10
C GLY A 345 -7.85 -12.36 13.01
N LEU A 346 -7.51 -12.74 11.79
CA LEU A 346 -8.20 -12.36 10.56
C LEU A 346 -8.22 -13.55 9.59
N PHE A 347 -9.08 -13.45 8.59
CA PHE A 347 -9.23 -14.43 7.53
C PHE A 347 -9.04 -13.78 6.17
N VAL A 348 -8.37 -14.50 5.26
CA VAL A 348 -8.19 -14.14 3.85
C VAL A 348 -8.75 -15.29 3.01
N PRO A 349 -9.78 -15.06 2.16
CA PRO A 349 -10.32 -16.08 1.27
C PRO A 349 -9.24 -16.62 0.33
N GLU A 350 -9.31 -17.90 -0.06
CA GLU A 350 -8.29 -18.54 -0.92
C GLU A 350 -7.98 -17.72 -2.18
N ALA A 351 -9.01 -17.20 -2.86
CA ALA A 351 -8.87 -16.41 -4.08
C ALA A 351 -8.16 -15.05 -3.86
N ASP A 352 -8.09 -14.56 -2.63
CA ASP A 352 -7.45 -13.30 -2.26
C ASP A 352 -6.06 -13.51 -1.64
N VAL A 353 -5.61 -14.76 -1.46
CA VAL A 353 -4.25 -15.07 -0.99
C VAL A 353 -3.27 -14.91 -2.14
N HIS A 354 -2.29 -14.03 -1.96
CA HIS A 354 -1.24 -13.76 -2.93
C HIS A 354 0.14 -14.09 -2.35
N TRP A 355 0.90 -14.92 -3.06
CA TRP A 355 2.28 -15.24 -2.70
C TRP A 355 3.22 -14.49 -3.63
N VAL A 356 4.05 -13.60 -3.07
CA VAL A 356 5.18 -13.04 -3.81
C VAL A 356 6.22 -14.14 -4.01
N ARG A 357 6.49 -14.91 -2.94
CA ARG A 357 7.34 -16.11 -2.95
C ARG A 357 6.49 -17.36 -3.14
N GLU A 358 6.17 -17.65 -4.40
CA GLU A 358 5.38 -18.83 -4.78
C GLU A 358 6.01 -20.15 -4.33
N ASP A 359 7.34 -20.20 -4.25
CA ASP A 359 8.10 -21.35 -3.74
C ASP A 359 7.94 -21.59 -2.22
N LEU A 360 7.47 -20.57 -1.49
CA LEU A 360 7.15 -20.65 -0.05
C LEU A 360 5.65 -20.77 0.20
N ARG A 361 4.84 -20.99 -0.85
CA ARG A 361 3.39 -21.13 -0.73
C ARG A 361 3.03 -22.25 0.23
N LEU A 362 2.20 -21.92 1.23
CA LEU A 362 1.66 -22.91 2.14
C LEU A 362 0.66 -23.82 1.42
N PRO A 363 0.81 -25.15 1.46
CA PRO A 363 -0.22 -26.08 1.00
C PRO A 363 -1.41 -26.05 1.96
N VAL A 364 -2.57 -26.52 1.51
CA VAL A 364 -3.73 -26.74 2.39
C VAL A 364 -3.33 -27.68 3.56
N GLY A 365 -3.71 -27.30 4.78
CA GLY A 365 -3.26 -27.96 6.02
C GLY A 365 -1.93 -27.43 6.54
N GLY A 366 -1.21 -26.63 5.75
CA GLY A 366 0.07 -26.04 6.11
C GLY A 366 -0.01 -25.00 7.21
N TYR A 367 1.11 -24.83 7.90
CA TYR A 367 1.31 -23.89 9.00
C TYR A 367 2.70 -23.24 8.89
N ALA A 368 2.79 -21.94 9.17
CA ALA A 368 4.07 -21.25 9.31
C ALA A 368 3.96 -20.01 10.21
N GLN A 369 5.10 -19.56 10.71
CA GLN A 369 5.24 -18.33 11.48
C GLN A 369 5.92 -17.27 10.64
N TYR A 370 5.37 -16.06 10.68
CA TYR A 370 5.89 -14.89 9.99
C TYR A 370 5.71 -13.65 10.85
N ALA A 371 6.35 -12.56 10.45
CA ALA A 371 5.99 -11.25 10.94
C ALA A 371 4.95 -10.64 9.99
N ALA A 372 3.87 -10.04 10.48
CA ALA A 372 2.81 -9.48 9.64
C ALA A 372 2.40 -8.08 10.07
N ARG A 373 1.83 -7.33 9.13
CA ARG A 373 1.17 -6.04 9.40
C ARG A 373 -0.11 -5.93 8.57
N ILE A 374 -1.08 -5.18 9.07
CA ILE A 374 -2.40 -4.98 8.44
C ILE A 374 -2.61 -3.55 7.94
N ARG A 375 -1.64 -2.66 8.20
CA ARG A 375 -1.65 -1.26 7.80
C ARG A 375 -0.24 -0.78 7.48
N TYR A 376 -0.13 0.16 6.56
CA TYR A 376 1.13 0.85 6.27
C TYR A 376 1.67 1.55 7.53
N ARG A 377 2.99 1.44 7.76
CA ARG A 377 3.73 1.97 8.94
C ARG A 377 3.36 1.37 10.30
N GLN A 378 2.47 0.39 10.33
CA GLN A 378 2.32 -0.43 11.53
C GLN A 378 3.59 -1.25 11.74
N ALA A 379 4.04 -1.36 12.99
CA ALA A 379 5.13 -2.27 13.34
C ALA A 379 4.75 -3.71 12.99
N LEU A 380 5.73 -4.48 12.54
CA LEU A 380 5.54 -5.90 12.30
C LEU A 380 5.22 -6.60 13.61
N SER A 381 4.20 -7.47 13.59
CA SER A 381 3.78 -8.28 14.73
C SER A 381 3.97 -9.77 14.40
N PRO A 382 4.46 -10.60 15.34
CA PRO A 382 4.50 -12.04 15.16
C PRO A 382 3.11 -12.61 14.84
N ALA A 383 3.04 -13.47 13.83
CA ALA A 383 1.81 -14.03 13.32
C ALA A 383 1.98 -15.49 12.89
N HIS A 384 0.91 -16.26 13.09
CA HIS A 384 0.77 -17.67 12.78
C HIS A 384 -0.22 -17.81 11.63
N LEU A 385 0.25 -18.38 10.53
CA LEU A 385 -0.52 -18.58 9.30
C LEU A 385 -0.97 -20.03 9.20
N PHE A 386 -2.27 -20.23 8.99
CA PHE A 386 -2.90 -21.54 8.83
C PHE A 386 -3.64 -21.59 7.50
N MET A 387 -3.14 -22.38 6.56
CA MET A 387 -3.83 -22.58 5.28
C MET A 387 -4.86 -23.70 5.43
N ARG A 388 -6.11 -23.44 5.05
CA ARG A 388 -7.24 -24.40 5.03
C ARG A 388 -7.97 -24.31 3.70
N ASP A 389 -8.94 -25.19 3.46
CA ASP A 389 -9.66 -25.27 2.18
C ASP A 389 -10.32 -23.95 1.77
N LYS A 390 -10.83 -23.18 2.74
CA LYS A 390 -11.51 -21.90 2.47
C LYS A 390 -10.56 -20.72 2.25
N GLY A 391 -9.31 -20.84 2.71
CA GLY A 391 -8.35 -19.74 2.69
C GLY A 391 -7.38 -19.75 3.86
N LEU A 392 -6.75 -18.61 4.07
CA LEU A 392 -5.69 -18.39 5.03
C LEU A 392 -6.24 -17.73 6.30
N TYR A 393 -6.00 -18.36 7.45
CA TYR A 393 -6.22 -17.76 8.75
C TYR A 393 -4.90 -17.20 9.28
N VAL A 394 -4.94 -15.99 9.82
CA VAL A 394 -3.77 -15.34 10.42
C VAL A 394 -4.11 -15.02 11.87
N LEU A 395 -3.35 -15.58 12.81
CA LEU A 395 -3.44 -15.26 14.24
C LEU A 395 -2.20 -14.46 14.65
N PHE A 396 -2.40 -13.37 15.39
CA PHE A 396 -1.33 -12.56 15.95
C PHE A 396 -1.11 -12.92 17.42
N GLU A 397 0.14 -13.01 17.85
CA GLU A 397 0.45 -13.26 19.27
C GLU A 397 -0.08 -12.15 20.19
N GLN A 398 -0.21 -10.93 19.66
CA GLN A 398 -0.74 -9.75 20.35
C GLN A 398 -1.91 -9.16 19.56
N PRO A 399 -2.94 -8.63 20.23
CA PRO A 399 -4.12 -8.12 19.55
C PRO A 399 -3.78 -6.90 18.68
N GLN A 400 -4.36 -6.87 17.49
CA GLN A 400 -4.23 -5.79 16.53
C GLN A 400 -5.45 -4.86 16.62
N LYS A 401 -5.20 -3.54 16.60
CA LYS A 401 -6.25 -2.52 16.66
C LYS A 401 -6.87 -2.31 15.27
N GLY A 402 -8.19 -2.43 15.19
CA GLY A 402 -8.98 -2.04 14.02
C GLY A 402 -8.71 -2.89 12.78
N ILE A 403 -8.77 -4.22 12.90
CA ILE A 403 -8.77 -5.09 11.72
C ILE A 403 -9.99 -4.73 10.86
N ALA A 404 -9.78 -4.35 9.60
CA ALA A 404 -10.83 -3.86 8.72
C ALA A 404 -10.87 -4.68 7.43
N SER A 405 -12.04 -5.24 7.12
CA SER A 405 -12.31 -5.92 5.86
C SER A 405 -12.00 -5.00 4.66
N GLY A 406 -11.43 -5.56 3.60
CA GLY A 406 -10.98 -4.83 2.40
C GLY A 406 -9.56 -4.24 2.51
N GLN A 407 -8.97 -4.15 3.71
CA GLN A 407 -7.54 -3.87 3.86
C GLN A 407 -6.71 -5.12 3.54
N PHE A 408 -5.38 -4.97 3.47
CA PHE A 408 -4.47 -6.07 3.21
C PHE A 408 -3.74 -6.47 4.48
N VAL A 409 -3.58 -7.77 4.68
CA VAL A 409 -2.50 -8.30 5.53
C VAL A 409 -1.30 -8.58 4.63
N ALA A 410 -0.10 -8.20 5.06
CA ALA A 410 1.15 -8.58 4.40
C ALA A 410 2.05 -9.27 5.43
N TRP A 411 2.68 -10.39 5.04
CA TRP A 411 3.57 -11.16 5.89
C TRP A 411 4.99 -11.22 5.31
N TYR A 412 5.94 -11.27 6.23
CA TYR A 412 7.34 -10.99 6.01
C TYR A 412 8.21 -12.00 6.75
N GLN A 413 9.40 -12.24 6.19
CA GLN A 413 10.47 -12.99 6.83
C GLN A 413 11.78 -12.24 6.59
N ASP A 414 12.50 -11.88 7.66
CA ASP A 414 13.82 -11.23 7.58
C ASP A 414 13.86 -9.96 6.69
N GLY A 415 12.78 -9.19 6.66
CA GLY A 415 12.65 -7.98 5.84
C GLY A 415 12.23 -8.22 4.38
N GLU A 416 12.02 -9.48 3.99
CA GLU A 416 11.43 -9.87 2.71
C GLU A 416 9.91 -9.98 2.81
N THR A 417 9.19 -9.45 1.83
CA THR A 417 7.75 -9.67 1.66
C THR A 417 7.52 -11.06 1.04
N ILE A 418 6.86 -11.94 1.79
CA ILE A 418 6.61 -13.31 1.36
C ILE A 418 5.26 -13.42 0.64
N GLY A 419 4.24 -12.71 1.15
CA GLY A 419 2.93 -12.65 0.52
C GLY A 419 1.99 -11.68 1.22
N SER A 420 0.76 -11.63 0.72
CA SER A 420 -0.29 -10.78 1.25
C SER A 420 -1.68 -11.31 0.89
N GLY A 421 -2.72 -10.66 1.39
CA GLY A 421 -4.07 -10.89 0.90
C GLY A 421 -5.09 -9.95 1.48
N THR A 422 -6.25 -9.89 0.83
CA THR A 422 -7.36 -9.01 1.23
C THR A 422 -8.08 -9.62 2.43
N ILE A 423 -8.20 -8.84 3.50
CA ILE A 423 -8.90 -9.23 4.72
C ILE A 423 -10.40 -9.29 4.45
N PHE A 424 -11.04 -10.41 4.80
CA PHE A 424 -12.48 -10.61 4.67
C PHE A 424 -13.29 -9.86 5.73
#